data_AF-A0A061N6U6-F1
#
_entry.id   AF-A0A061N6U6-F1
#
_cell.length_a   1.000
_cell.length_b   1.000
_cell.length_c   1.000
_cell.angle_alpha   90.00
_cell.angle_beta   90.00
_cell.angle_gamma   90.00
#
_symmetry.space_group_name_H-M   'P 1'
#
loop_
_entity.id
_entity.type
_entity.pdbx_description
1 polymer ?
#
loop_
_entity_poly.entity_id
_entity_poly.type
_entity_poly.pdbx_seq_one_letter_code
_entity_poly.pdbx_strand_id
1 'polypeptide(L)'
;MNIGRLQPIHIYILIIIATGFMVHVLLMPSLLNSAGRDAWLSVITSLFTLLIIITLIALMIRKLNGKDLATFLKDHYPAPVAWTILTCFMIIFFAESLISLKFSVDWAKSNYAAEAPELFIAFGFILICFYAAYRGSFVLGLIAVILFPIICSFGILVGVGNLKSKNYDLLLPILENGFTPMFEGVLYTNSGFLEMIYILFLLSYTKKKN
;
A
#
# COMPACT_ATOMS: atom_id res chain seq x y z
N MET A 1 14.02 18.14 19.57
CA MET A 1 12.66 18.69 19.37
C MET A 1 11.68 17.60 19.79
N ASN A 2 10.83 17.83 20.79
CA ASN A 2 9.90 16.82 21.30
C ASN A 2 8.73 16.72 20.33
N ILE A 3 8.89 15.87 19.32
CA ILE A 3 7.92 15.65 18.26
C ILE A 3 6.71 14.92 18.90
N GLY A 4 5.49 15.33 18.55
CA GLY A 4 4.26 14.77 19.10
C GLY A 4 4.18 13.24 18.95
N ARG A 5 3.32 12.61 19.75
CA ARG A 5 3.21 11.15 19.81
C ARG A 5 2.45 10.61 18.59
N LEU A 6 3.01 9.65 17.88
CA LEU A 6 2.28 8.88 16.86
C LEU A 6 1.32 7.92 17.56
N GLN A 7 0.02 8.15 17.40
CA GLN A 7 -0.99 7.19 17.83
C GLN A 7 -1.11 6.07 16.79
N PRO A 8 -1.53 4.85 17.17
CA PRO A 8 -1.73 3.75 16.22
C PRO A 8 -2.61 4.14 15.02
N ILE A 9 -3.63 4.98 15.24
CA ILE A 9 -4.51 5.48 14.18
C ILE A 9 -3.75 6.25 13.08
N HIS A 10 -2.71 7.01 13.44
CA HIS A 10 -1.89 7.73 12.45
C HIS A 10 -1.15 6.76 11.53
N ILE A 11 -0.66 5.65 12.08
CA ILE A 11 0.05 4.62 11.31
C ILE A 11 -0.92 3.82 10.45
N TYR A 12 -2.10 3.46 10.97
CA TYR A 12 -3.12 2.79 10.18
C TYR A 12 -3.56 3.63 8.99
N ILE A 13 -3.84 4.92 9.19
CA ILE A 13 -4.24 5.83 8.11
C ILE A 13 -3.08 6.04 7.11
N LEU A 14 -1.85 6.18 7.59
CA LEU A 14 -0.68 6.30 6.73
C LEU A 14 -0.55 5.09 5.79
N ILE A 15 -0.72 3.88 6.31
CA ILE A 15 -0.66 2.65 5.51
C ILE A 15 -1.84 2.60 4.54
N ILE A 16 -3.07 2.91 4.97
CA ILE A 16 -4.23 2.92 4.07
C ILE A 16 -4.03 3.88 2.90
N ILE A 17 -3.45 5.07 3.12
CA ILE A 17 -3.18 6.01 2.02
C ILE A 17 -2.07 5.50 1.11
N ALA A 18 -0.99 4.95 1.69
CA ALA A 18 0.12 4.41 0.93
C ALA A 18 -0.31 3.26 0.01
N THR A 19 -1.04 2.29 0.56
CA THR A 19 -1.51 1.11 -0.20
C THR A 19 -2.70 1.44 -1.09
N GLY A 20 -3.59 2.33 -0.63
CA GLY A 20 -4.86 2.60 -1.29
C GLY A 20 -4.72 3.19 -2.69
N PHE A 21 -3.77 4.12 -2.89
CA PHE A 21 -3.51 4.67 -4.21
C PHE A 21 -2.93 3.62 -5.18
N MET A 22 -2.00 2.80 -4.68
CA MET A 22 -1.37 1.73 -5.46
C MET A 22 -2.41 0.71 -5.94
N VAL A 23 -3.26 0.22 -5.04
CA VAL A 23 -4.24 -0.83 -5.35
C VAL A 23 -5.43 -0.30 -6.14
N HIS A 24 -6.03 0.81 -5.69
CA HIS A 24 -7.31 1.27 -6.24
C HIS A 24 -7.21 2.14 -7.49
N VAL A 25 -6.03 2.71 -7.78
CA VAL A 25 -5.84 3.58 -8.96
C VAL A 25 -4.80 2.98 -9.91
N LEU A 26 -3.60 2.69 -9.41
CA LEU A 26 -2.47 2.31 -10.28
C LEU A 26 -2.58 0.87 -10.80
N LEU A 27 -3.04 -0.07 -9.98
CA LEU A 27 -3.19 -1.48 -10.37
C LEU A 27 -4.53 -1.80 -11.05
N MET A 28 -5.49 -0.88 -11.04
CA MET A 28 -6.81 -1.09 -11.65
C MET A 28 -6.72 -1.44 -13.15
N PRO A 29 -5.92 -0.77 -14.00
CA PRO A 29 -5.78 -1.15 -15.41
C PRO A 29 -5.22 -2.56 -15.57
N SER A 30 -4.23 -2.96 -14.77
CA SER A 30 -3.66 -4.30 -14.82
C SER A 30 -4.66 -5.37 -14.39
N LEU A 31 -5.44 -5.09 -13.34
CA LEU A 31 -6.52 -5.97 -12.87
C LEU A 31 -7.60 -6.15 -13.95
N LEU A 32 -8.07 -5.06 -14.55
CA LEU A 32 -9.08 -5.10 -15.61
C LEU A 32 -8.54 -5.75 -16.88
N ASN A 33 -7.27 -5.56 -17.22
CA ASN A 33 -6.66 -6.19 -18.39
C ASN A 33 -6.53 -7.71 -18.22
N SER A 34 -6.27 -8.18 -17.00
CA SER A 34 -6.15 -9.61 -16.69
C SER A 34 -7.51 -10.28 -16.50
N ALA A 35 -8.35 -9.76 -15.59
CA ALA A 35 -9.61 -10.40 -15.20
C ALA A 35 -10.82 -9.91 -16.01
N GLY A 36 -10.66 -8.85 -16.82
CA GLY A 36 -11.75 -8.30 -17.63
C GLY A 36 -12.96 -7.92 -16.77
N ARG A 37 -14.13 -8.40 -17.20
CA ARG A 37 -15.39 -8.17 -16.47
C ARG A 37 -15.45 -8.86 -15.12
N ASP A 38 -14.71 -9.96 -14.93
CA ASP A 38 -14.72 -10.75 -13.68
C ASP A 38 -13.73 -10.20 -12.63
N ALA A 39 -13.15 -9.01 -12.88
CA ALA A 39 -12.28 -8.32 -11.95
C ALA A 39 -12.91 -8.10 -10.56
N TRP A 40 -14.21 -7.83 -10.49
CA TRP A 40 -14.91 -7.65 -9.22
C TRP A 40 -14.94 -8.93 -8.37
N LEU A 41 -15.04 -10.11 -9.01
CA LEU A 41 -14.92 -11.40 -8.32
C LEU A 41 -13.51 -11.61 -7.79
N SER A 42 -12.50 -11.21 -8.56
CA SER A 42 -11.10 -11.24 -8.12
C SER A 42 -10.91 -10.45 -6.82
N VAL A 43 -11.53 -9.27 -6.70
CA VAL A 43 -11.49 -8.46 -5.48
C VAL A 43 -12.19 -9.16 -4.31
N ILE A 44 -13.37 -9.74 -4.53
CA ILE A 44 -14.10 -10.48 -3.49
C ILE A 44 -13.32 -11.69 -3.01
N THR A 45 -12.77 -12.50 -3.93
CA THR A 45 -11.96 -13.68 -3.60
C THR A 45 -10.69 -13.29 -2.84
N SER A 46 -10.12 -12.13 -3.14
CA SER A 46 -8.94 -11.59 -2.43
C SER A 46 -9.22 -11.26 -0.95
N LEU A 47 -10.49 -11.05 -0.56
CA LEU A 47 -10.86 -10.86 0.86
C LEU A 47 -10.48 -12.07 1.72
N PHE A 48 -10.55 -13.29 1.17
CA PHE A 48 -10.13 -14.48 1.89
C PHE A 48 -8.62 -14.44 2.21
N THR A 49 -7.81 -14.03 1.23
CA THR A 49 -6.36 -13.87 1.41
C THR A 49 -6.06 -12.74 2.40
N LEU A 50 -6.80 -11.64 2.33
CA LEU A 50 -6.69 -10.53 3.28
C LEU A 50 -6.94 -10.99 4.72
N LEU A 51 -7.98 -11.79 4.97
CA LEU A 51 -8.27 -12.32 6.31
C LEU A 51 -7.13 -13.18 6.85
N ILE A 52 -6.49 -13.98 5.99
CA ILE A 52 -5.30 -14.77 6.36
C ILE A 52 -4.16 -13.84 6.74
N ILE A 53 -3.83 -12.86 5.90
CA ILE A 53 -2.74 -11.89 6.14
C ILE A 53 -2.96 -11.12 7.44
N ILE A 54 -4.17 -10.57 7.65
CA ILE A 54 -4.52 -9.84 8.88
C ILE A 54 -4.36 -10.74 10.10
N THR A 55 -4.81 -11.99 10.02
CA THR A 55 -4.68 -12.96 11.12
C THR A 55 -3.21 -13.23 11.44
N LEU A 56 -2.38 -13.48 10.43
CA LEU A 56 -0.95 -13.70 10.59
C LEU A 56 -0.25 -12.48 11.21
N ILE A 57 -0.53 -11.28 10.71
CA ILE A 57 0.01 -10.03 11.25
C ILE A 57 -0.43 -9.86 12.71
N ALA A 58 -1.70 -10.11 13.04
CA ALA A 58 -2.21 -10.00 14.41
C ALA A 58 -1.52 -10.99 15.37
N LEU A 59 -1.29 -12.23 14.94
CA LEU A 59 -0.54 -13.23 15.71
C LEU A 59 0.91 -12.80 15.91
N MET A 60 1.56 -12.23 14.89
CA MET A 60 2.92 -11.70 15.00
C MET A 60 2.99 -10.51 15.96
N ILE A 61 2.09 -9.53 15.86
CA ILE A 61 2.05 -8.37 16.76
C ILE A 61 1.94 -8.82 18.22
N ARG A 62 1.12 -9.85 18.51
CA ARG A 62 1.02 -10.43 19.86
C ARG A 62 2.35 -11.02 20.33
N LYS A 63 3.07 -11.75 19.47
CA LYS A 63 4.40 -12.32 19.81
C LYS A 63 5.48 -11.26 19.97
N LEU A 64 5.43 -10.18 19.19
CA LEU A 64 6.39 -9.08 19.26
C LEU A 64 6.32 -8.32 20.60
N ASN A 65 5.21 -8.42 21.34
CA ASN A 65 5.01 -7.82 22.65
C ASN A 65 5.36 -6.32 22.73
N GLY A 66 5.14 -5.58 21.65
CA GLY A 66 5.42 -4.15 21.55
C GLY A 66 6.82 -3.77 21.06
N LYS A 67 7.68 -4.72 20.72
CA LYS A 67 8.91 -4.48 19.94
C LYS A 67 8.57 -4.47 18.45
N ASP A 68 9.31 -3.72 17.63
CA ASP A 68 9.23 -3.91 16.18
C ASP A 68 9.93 -5.22 15.75
N LEU A 69 9.61 -5.70 14.55
CA LEU A 69 10.16 -6.95 14.02
C LEU A 69 11.69 -6.93 13.96
N ALA A 70 12.31 -5.80 13.67
CA ALA A 70 13.77 -5.72 13.58
C ALA A 70 14.44 -5.86 14.94
N THR A 71 13.90 -5.18 15.95
CA THR A 71 14.35 -5.34 17.34
C THR A 71 14.12 -6.77 17.83
N PHE A 72 12.94 -7.35 17.56
CA PHE A 72 12.62 -8.71 17.97
C PHE A 72 13.58 -9.76 17.36
N LEU A 73 13.90 -9.64 16.07
CA LEU A 73 14.83 -10.54 15.39
C LEU A 73 16.24 -10.48 15.97
N LYS A 74 16.73 -9.27 16.27
CA LYS A 74 18.06 -9.08 16.89
C LYS A 74 18.14 -9.65 18.31
N ASP A 75 17.04 -9.61 19.06
CA ASP A 75 17.00 -10.10 20.44
C ASP A 75 16.91 -11.63 20.55
N HIS A 76 16.30 -12.31 19.57
CA HIS A 76 15.98 -13.74 19.67
C HIS A 76 16.82 -14.64 18.76
N TYR A 77 17.52 -14.08 17.77
CA TYR A 77 18.30 -14.85 16.81
C TYR A 77 19.76 -14.40 16.75
N PRO A 78 20.69 -15.30 16.39
CA PRO A 78 22.07 -14.93 16.12
C PRO A 78 22.17 -13.84 15.05
N ALA A 79 23.15 -12.94 15.20
CA ALA A 79 23.32 -11.80 14.30
C ALA A 79 23.29 -12.14 12.79
N PRO A 80 23.95 -13.21 12.30
CA PRO A 80 23.90 -13.55 10.87
C PRO A 80 22.47 -13.85 10.37
N VAL A 81 21.67 -14.55 11.17
CA VAL A 81 20.30 -14.92 10.83
C VAL A 81 19.40 -13.68 10.81
N ALA A 82 19.49 -12.86 11.87
CA ALA A 82 18.72 -11.63 11.98
C ALA A 82 19.04 -10.66 10.82
N TRP A 83 20.32 -10.46 10.51
CA TRP A 83 20.74 -9.58 9.42
C TRP A 83 20.36 -10.09 8.03
N THR A 84 20.37 -11.40 7.81
CA THR A 84 19.91 -11.99 6.54
C THR A 84 18.44 -11.65 6.31
N ILE A 85 17.58 -11.92 7.29
CA ILE A 85 16.13 -11.64 7.21
C ILE A 85 15.88 -10.15 7.01
N LEU A 86 16.57 -9.29 7.77
CA LEU A 86 16.41 -7.84 7.65
C LEU A 86 16.87 -7.31 6.30
N THR A 87 17.95 -7.88 5.74
CA THR A 87 18.43 -7.49 4.41
C THR A 87 17.44 -7.89 3.33
N CYS A 88 16.81 -9.08 3.43
CA CYS A 88 15.73 -9.46 2.53
C CYS A 88 14.58 -8.44 2.56
N PHE A 89 14.12 -8.03 3.74
CA PHE A 89 13.08 -7.00 3.85
C PHE A 89 13.51 -5.64 3.29
N MET A 90 14.75 -5.22 3.55
CA MET A 90 15.28 -3.97 2.98
C MET A 90 15.27 -3.99 1.45
N ILE A 91 15.68 -5.10 0.83
CA ILE A 91 15.65 -5.26 -0.63
C ILE A 91 14.21 -5.20 -1.15
N ILE A 92 13.27 -5.90 -0.50
CA ILE A 92 11.86 -5.90 -0.88
C ILE A 92 11.28 -4.49 -0.81
N PHE A 93 11.48 -3.78 0.30
CA PHE A 93 10.96 -2.43 0.49
C PHE A 93 11.58 -1.43 -0.47
N PHE A 94 12.88 -1.58 -0.76
CA PHE A 94 13.54 -0.76 -1.77
C PHE A 94 12.97 -1.00 -3.17
N ALA A 95 12.77 -2.25 -3.55
CA ALA A 95 12.15 -2.61 -4.82
C ALA A 95 10.72 -2.05 -4.94
N GLU A 96 9.89 -2.19 -3.91
CA GLU A 96 8.54 -1.60 -3.89
C GLU A 96 8.57 -0.08 -4.02
N SER A 97 9.51 0.60 -3.36
CA SER A 97 9.66 2.05 -3.49
C SER A 97 9.99 2.50 -4.92
N LEU A 98 10.81 1.73 -5.65
CA LEU A 98 11.15 2.00 -7.04
C LEU A 98 9.95 1.74 -7.97
N ILE A 99 9.19 0.66 -7.72
CA ILE A 99 7.98 0.34 -8.46
C ILE A 99 6.95 1.45 -8.28
N SER A 100 6.70 1.87 -7.03
CA SER A 100 5.78 2.96 -6.70
C SER A 100 6.20 4.29 -7.35
N LEU A 101 7.51 4.60 -7.37
CA LEU A 101 8.03 5.77 -8.07
C LEU A 101 7.76 5.70 -9.58
N LYS A 102 8.01 4.54 -10.22
CA LYS A 102 7.78 4.35 -11.65
C LYS A 102 6.30 4.56 -12.01
N PHE A 103 5.39 3.91 -11.29
CA PHE A 103 3.95 4.09 -11.50
C PHE A 103 3.50 5.53 -11.28
N SER A 104 4.06 6.22 -10.27
CA SER A 104 3.73 7.62 -10.00
C SER A 104 4.19 8.55 -11.13
N VAL A 105 5.37 8.30 -11.70
CA VAL A 105 5.88 9.05 -12.87
C VAL A 105 5.01 8.80 -14.09
N ASP A 106 4.65 7.55 -14.37
CA ASP A 106 3.81 7.18 -15.51
C ASP A 106 2.41 7.79 -15.40
N TRP A 107 1.84 7.79 -14.20
CA TRP A 107 0.57 8.43 -13.91
C TRP A 107 0.64 9.94 -14.11
N ALA A 108 1.69 10.60 -13.61
CA ALA A 108 1.89 12.04 -13.80
C ALA A 108 1.99 12.41 -15.29
N LYS A 109 2.80 11.67 -16.06
CA LYS A 109 2.93 11.88 -17.51
C LYS A 109 1.62 11.71 -18.26
N SER A 110 0.86 10.67 -17.92
CA SER A 110 -0.38 10.34 -18.62
C SER A 110 -1.51 11.34 -18.33
N ASN A 111 -1.44 12.08 -17.23
CA ASN A 111 -2.53 12.97 -16.80
C ASN A 111 -2.24 14.46 -16.97
N TYR A 112 -1.03 14.93 -16.63
CA TYR A 112 -0.77 16.38 -16.56
C TYR A 112 0.67 16.81 -16.89
N ALA A 113 1.61 15.87 -17.06
CA ALA A 113 3.02 16.18 -17.31
C ALA A 113 3.56 15.49 -18.57
N ALA A 114 2.73 15.37 -19.62
CA ALA A 114 3.05 14.59 -20.83
C ALA A 114 4.35 15.03 -21.52
N GLU A 115 4.63 16.34 -21.53
CA GLU A 115 5.80 16.93 -22.19
C GLU A 115 7.07 16.92 -21.33
N ALA A 116 6.95 16.66 -20.01
CA ALA A 116 8.09 16.71 -19.11
C ALA A 116 8.92 15.41 -19.19
N PRO A 117 10.26 15.50 -19.19
CA PRO A 117 11.12 14.31 -19.13
C PRO A 117 10.88 13.48 -17.86
N GLU A 118 10.87 12.16 -17.98
CA GLU A 118 10.61 11.25 -16.85
C GLU A 118 11.57 11.46 -15.68
N LEU A 119 12.85 11.69 -15.98
CA LEU A 119 13.88 11.95 -14.97
C LEU A 119 13.58 13.21 -14.16
N PHE A 120 13.00 14.24 -14.77
CA PHE A 120 12.65 15.48 -14.07
C PHE A 120 11.50 15.25 -13.08
N ILE A 121 10.47 14.52 -13.51
CA ILE A 121 9.32 14.16 -12.65
C ILE A 121 9.79 13.25 -11.50
N ALA A 122 10.59 12.23 -11.81
CA ALA A 122 11.13 11.30 -10.82
C ALA A 122 11.97 12.03 -9.76
N PHE A 123 12.84 12.93 -10.20
CA PHE A 123 13.65 13.74 -9.29
C PHE A 123 12.79 14.62 -8.37
N GLY A 124 11.72 15.23 -8.90
CA GLY A 124 10.75 15.98 -8.10
C GLY A 124 10.11 15.13 -7.00
N PHE A 125 9.63 13.93 -7.34
CA PHE A 125 9.08 13.00 -6.34
C PHE A 125 10.12 12.58 -5.30
N ILE A 126 11.34 12.23 -5.72
CA ILE A 126 12.42 11.84 -4.81
C ILE A 126 12.74 12.97 -3.82
N LEU A 127 12.83 14.22 -4.29
CA LEU A 127 13.08 15.37 -3.41
C LEU A 127 11.97 15.57 -2.38
N ILE A 128 10.71 15.44 -2.79
CA ILE A 128 9.56 15.54 -1.87
C ILE A 128 9.61 14.43 -0.83
N CYS A 129 9.86 13.18 -1.25
CA CYS A 129 9.98 12.04 -0.35
C CYS A 129 11.16 12.20 0.62
N PHE A 130 12.31 12.65 0.13
CA PHE A 130 13.49 12.91 0.96
C PHE A 130 13.21 14.00 2.01
N TYR A 131 12.59 15.10 1.60
CA TYR A 131 12.19 16.16 2.53
C TYR A 131 11.18 15.66 3.57
N ALA A 132 10.18 14.89 3.15
CA ALA A 132 9.19 14.33 4.05
C ALA A 132 9.82 13.34 5.06
N ALA A 133 10.74 12.49 4.61
CA ALA A 133 11.51 11.60 5.47
C ALA A 133 12.39 12.37 6.46
N TYR A 134 13.03 13.47 6.03
CA TYR A 134 13.84 14.34 6.88
C TYR A 134 13.02 15.00 8.01
N ARG A 135 11.76 15.37 7.74
CA ARG A 135 10.85 15.95 8.74
C ARG A 135 10.37 14.94 9.80
N GLY A 136 10.50 13.64 9.52
CA GLY A 136 10.24 12.56 10.47
C GLY A 136 8.82 11.98 10.40
N SER A 137 8.68 10.79 10.99
CA SER A 137 7.47 9.95 10.88
C SER A 137 6.21 10.57 11.48
N PHE A 138 6.32 11.43 12.50
CA PHE A 138 5.16 12.10 13.07
C PHE A 138 4.48 13.06 12.10
N VAL A 139 5.29 13.81 11.32
CA VAL A 139 4.77 14.75 10.33
C VAL A 139 4.04 13.99 9.23
N LEU A 140 4.60 12.85 8.79
CA LEU A 140 3.95 11.95 7.84
C LEU A 140 2.59 11.45 8.35
N GLY A 141 2.53 10.97 9.61
CA GLY A 141 1.28 10.50 10.20
C GLY A 141 0.22 11.59 10.32
N LEU A 142 0.61 12.82 10.66
CA LEU A 142 -0.32 13.95 10.75
C LEU A 142 -0.86 14.36 9.37
N ILE A 143 0.03 14.46 8.37
CA ILE A 143 -0.36 14.76 6.98
C ILE A 143 -1.31 13.70 6.46
N ALA A 144 -1.04 12.42 6.72
CA ALA A 144 -1.91 11.33 6.31
C ALA A 144 -3.33 11.49 6.87
N VAL A 145 -3.48 11.78 8.17
CA VAL A 145 -4.80 11.99 8.79
C VAL A 145 -5.56 13.15 8.14
N ILE A 146 -4.87 14.24 7.80
CA ILE A 146 -5.47 15.41 7.15
C ILE A 146 -5.89 15.08 5.70
N LEU A 147 -5.04 14.37 4.96
CA LEU A 147 -5.29 14.02 3.56
C LEU A 147 -6.33 12.91 3.39
N PHE A 148 -6.44 11.99 4.34
CA PHE A 148 -7.34 10.84 4.26
C PHE A 148 -8.79 11.20 3.88
N PRO A 149 -9.49 12.12 4.59
CA PRO A 149 -10.85 12.47 4.22
C PRO A 149 -10.94 13.10 2.83
N ILE A 150 -9.95 13.91 2.43
CA ILE A 150 -9.92 14.56 1.11
C ILE A 150 -9.83 13.51 0.01
N ILE A 151 -8.92 12.54 0.17
CA ILE A 151 -8.72 11.44 -0.78
C ILE A 151 -9.99 10.57 -0.87
N CYS A 152 -10.59 10.21 0.28
CA CYS A 152 -11.84 9.47 0.32
C CYS A 152 -12.98 10.23 -0.39
N SER A 153 -13.10 11.54 -0.16
CA SER A 153 -14.11 12.37 -0.83
C SER A 153 -13.92 12.38 -2.34
N PHE A 154 -12.69 12.48 -2.85
CA PHE A 154 -12.42 12.38 -4.29
C PHE A 154 -12.75 11.00 -4.86
N GLY A 155 -12.44 9.92 -4.14
CA GLY A 155 -12.83 8.56 -4.54
C GLY A 155 -14.36 8.40 -4.66
N ILE A 156 -15.10 8.88 -3.66
CA ILE A 156 -16.57 8.88 -3.68
C ILE A 156 -17.10 9.74 -4.82
N LEU A 157 -16.53 10.94 -5.03
CA LEU A 157 -16.93 11.84 -6.10
C LEU A 157 -16.76 11.20 -7.48
N VAL A 158 -15.63 10.53 -7.74
CA VAL A 158 -15.43 9.79 -9.00
C VAL A 158 -16.44 8.64 -9.12
N GLY A 159 -16.68 7.90 -8.04
CA GLY A 159 -17.63 6.78 -8.04
C GLY A 159 -19.08 7.19 -8.29
N VAL A 160 -19.53 8.29 -7.69
CA VAL A 160 -20.89 8.85 -7.81
C VAL A 160 -21.04 9.62 -9.13
N GLY A 161 -20.06 10.45 -9.49
CA GLY A 161 -20.08 11.26 -10.70
C GLY A 161 -20.20 10.42 -11.98
N ASN A 162 -19.67 9.20 -11.97
CA ASN A 162 -19.76 8.27 -13.09
C ASN A 162 -20.96 7.32 -13.04
N LEU A 163 -21.91 7.47 -12.10
CA LEU A 163 -23.06 6.56 -11.99
C LEU A 163 -23.86 6.42 -13.29
N LYS A 164 -24.05 7.52 -14.02
CA LYS A 164 -24.79 7.52 -15.31
C LYS A 164 -24.09 6.72 -16.41
N SER A 165 -22.78 6.55 -16.31
CA SER A 165 -21.95 5.84 -17.28
C SER A 165 -21.72 4.37 -16.91
N LYS A 166 -22.16 3.94 -15.71
CA LYS A 166 -22.00 2.55 -15.25
C LYS A 166 -23.11 1.67 -15.82
N ASN A 167 -22.77 0.87 -16.82
CA ASN A 167 -23.62 -0.21 -17.30
C ASN A 167 -23.31 -1.51 -16.52
N TYR A 168 -24.18 -1.86 -15.57
CA TYR A 168 -24.02 -3.05 -14.74
C TYR A 168 -24.32 -4.36 -15.49
N ASP A 169 -24.97 -4.30 -16.66
CA ASP A 169 -25.24 -5.50 -17.48
C ASP A 169 -23.92 -6.11 -17.99
N LEU A 170 -22.85 -5.31 -18.11
CA LEU A 170 -21.52 -5.76 -18.51
C LEU A 170 -20.82 -6.64 -17.45
N LEU A 171 -21.38 -6.76 -16.25
CA LEU A 171 -20.90 -7.70 -15.24
C LEU A 171 -21.31 -9.15 -15.55
N LEU A 172 -22.27 -9.34 -16.46
CA LEU A 172 -22.79 -10.64 -16.86
C LEU A 172 -22.42 -10.98 -18.32
N PRO A 173 -22.38 -12.27 -18.69
CA PRO A 173 -22.36 -13.44 -17.80
C PRO A 173 -21.07 -13.50 -16.96
N ILE A 174 -21.20 -14.10 -15.78
CA ILE A 174 -20.10 -14.36 -14.84
C ILE A 174 -19.22 -15.48 -15.38
N LEU A 175 -17.89 -15.32 -15.29
CA LEU A 175 -16.89 -16.33 -15.67
C LEU A 175 -16.99 -16.79 -17.12
N GLU A 176 -17.26 -15.86 -18.04
CA GLU A 176 -17.37 -16.16 -19.48
C GLU A 176 -16.10 -16.85 -20.01
N ASN A 177 -14.93 -16.42 -19.51
CA ASN A 177 -13.63 -16.96 -19.89
C ASN A 177 -13.08 -17.98 -18.86
N GLY A 178 -13.95 -18.52 -18.00
CA GLY A 178 -13.58 -19.45 -16.94
C GLY A 178 -12.91 -18.79 -15.73
N PHE A 179 -12.36 -19.61 -14.83
CA PHE A 179 -11.79 -19.14 -13.55
C PHE A 179 -10.37 -18.58 -13.66
N THR A 180 -9.62 -18.93 -14.70
CA THR A 180 -8.20 -18.55 -14.82
C THR A 180 -8.00 -17.03 -14.79
N PRO A 181 -8.72 -16.22 -15.61
CA PRO A 181 -8.55 -14.76 -15.60
C PRO A 181 -8.90 -14.13 -14.24
N MET A 182 -9.92 -14.67 -13.56
CA MET A 182 -10.29 -14.23 -12.22
C MET A 182 -9.16 -14.48 -11.20
N PHE A 183 -8.54 -15.67 -11.22
CA PHE A 183 -7.43 -15.96 -10.29
C PHE A 183 -6.15 -15.17 -10.61
N GLU A 184 -5.90 -14.83 -11.86
CA GLU A 184 -4.81 -13.91 -12.21
C GLU A 184 -5.09 -12.50 -11.65
N GLY A 185 -6.34 -12.03 -11.71
CA GLY A 185 -6.77 -10.78 -11.07
C GLY A 185 -6.57 -10.76 -9.54
N VAL A 186 -6.71 -11.92 -8.88
CA VAL A 186 -6.46 -12.06 -7.43
C VAL A 186 -5.01 -11.73 -7.09
N LEU A 187 -4.04 -12.08 -7.96
CA LEU A 187 -2.62 -11.77 -7.73
C LEU A 187 -2.36 -10.26 -7.67
N TYR A 188 -2.95 -9.49 -8.59
CA TYR A 188 -2.83 -8.02 -8.61
C TYR A 188 -3.54 -7.37 -7.43
N THR A 189 -4.67 -7.92 -6.99
CA THR A 189 -5.37 -7.37 -5.83
C THR A 189 -4.60 -7.65 -4.54
N ASN A 190 -4.04 -8.85 -4.40
CA ASN A 190 -3.31 -9.27 -3.21
C ASN A 190 -1.94 -8.59 -3.06
N SER A 191 -1.32 -8.10 -4.14
CA SER A 191 0.00 -7.48 -4.06
C SER A 191 0.02 -6.29 -3.11
N GLY A 192 -1.02 -5.45 -3.10
CA GLY A 192 -1.07 -4.33 -2.15
C GLY A 192 -1.52 -4.68 -0.74
N PHE A 193 -2.06 -5.88 -0.50
CA PHE A 193 -2.32 -6.35 0.87
C PHE A 193 -1.04 -6.77 1.58
N LEU A 194 0.00 -7.18 0.84
CA LEU A 194 1.30 -7.53 1.43
C LEU A 194 2.00 -6.32 2.06
N GLU A 195 1.75 -5.11 1.55
CA GLU A 195 2.25 -3.86 2.14
C GLU A 195 1.79 -3.64 3.60
N MET A 196 0.74 -4.33 4.06
CA MET A 196 0.34 -4.31 5.48
C MET A 196 1.45 -4.80 6.42
N ILE A 197 2.45 -5.54 5.92
CA ILE A 197 3.61 -5.98 6.70
C ILE A 197 4.41 -4.82 7.30
N TYR A 198 4.32 -3.61 6.73
CA TYR A 198 4.94 -2.40 7.26
C TYR A 198 4.56 -2.13 8.73
N ILE A 199 3.36 -2.54 9.17
CA ILE A 199 2.91 -2.40 10.56
C ILE A 199 3.92 -3.03 11.54
N LEU A 200 4.52 -4.17 11.17
CA LEU A 200 5.44 -4.90 12.05
C LEU A 200 6.74 -4.13 12.31
N PHE A 201 7.16 -3.28 11.38
CA PHE A 201 8.34 -2.42 11.51
C PHE A 201 8.03 -1.08 12.17
N LEU A 202 6.80 -0.60 12.00
CA LEU A 202 6.36 0.69 12.53
C LEU A 202 5.83 0.61 13.97
N LEU A 203 5.64 -0.59 14.52
CA LEU A 203 5.04 -0.79 15.85
C LEU A 203 5.76 -0.02 16.97
N SER A 204 7.09 0.03 16.94
CA SER A 204 7.90 0.70 17.98
C SER A 204 7.72 2.22 18.01
N TYR A 205 7.24 2.84 16.93
CA TYR A 205 6.95 4.28 16.88
C TYR A 205 5.68 4.67 17.65
N THR A 206 4.84 3.70 18.04
CA THR A 206 3.57 3.96 18.76
C THR A 206 3.67 3.86 20.28
N LYS A 207 4.69 3.16 20.82
CA LYS A 207 4.80 2.88 22.25
C LYS A 207 5.82 3.78 22.95
N LYS A 208 5.48 4.12 24.19
CA LYS A 208 6.33 4.82 25.16
C LYS A 208 7.62 4.00 25.35
N LYS A 209 8.78 4.60 25.10
CA LYS A 209 10.03 4.16 25.74
C LYS A 209 9.79 4.39 27.24
N ASN A 210 9.52 3.32 27.99
CA ASN A 210 9.50 3.39 29.44
C ASN A 210 10.90 3.74 29.94
#